data_AF-A0A1E7EQ18-F1
#
_entry.id   AF-A0A1E7EQ18-F1
#
_cell.length_a   1.000
_cell.length_b   1.000
_cell.length_c   1.000
_cell.angle_alpha   90.00
_cell.angle_beta   90.00
_cell.angle_gamma   90.00
#
_symmetry.space_group_name_H-M   'P 1'
#
loop_
_entity.id
_entity.type
_entity.pdbx_description
1 polymer ?
#
loop_
_entity_poly.entity_id
_entity_poly.type
_entity_poly.pdbx_seq_one_letter_code
_entity_poly.pdbx_strand_id
1 'polypeptide(L)'
;MYSATTTSEEDPLAGGGNPPRQLALQFNIETLRFWGILAFLPLLATGQLLTHYGAVFPPHDDTSSFWEKIWNGAPSDFDETKTYIYQMFHFSHFCSALDFNPSKTVSALLVMFHTIPINVFVILHYLRVISQTDPAYDNLKQATKILTPLQFVFYLYFYMVFVNSPYGDLDTPEGDNAFILHYIPYLLWQIAALLMAIQQCWFIVLKDAIPFEWATPALLWKYLQSIVVLVIAYHVFVISFILKIPIFNTEEGVGRYIGMFIMYSELVYAVVIPAFFAYYMSQDGNDVRIVFIDESAK
;
A
#
# COMPACT_ATOMS: atom_id res chain seq x y z
N MET A 1 32.81 -24.09 5.39
CA MET A 1 33.39 -23.36 4.25
C MET A 1 34.03 -22.09 4.78
N TYR A 2 35.34 -21.94 4.57
CA TYR A 2 36.11 -20.80 5.05
C TYR A 2 35.70 -19.53 4.29
N SER A 3 35.24 -18.51 5.01
CA SER A 3 35.11 -17.16 4.46
C SER A 3 36.49 -16.53 4.46
N ALA A 4 37.02 -16.30 3.26
CA ALA A 4 38.23 -15.53 3.07
C ALA A 4 37.89 -14.05 3.33
N THR A 5 38.36 -13.53 4.45
CA THR A 5 38.44 -12.10 4.71
C THR A 5 39.41 -11.51 3.70
N THR A 6 38.89 -10.86 2.65
CA THR A 6 39.69 -10.00 1.78
C THR A 6 40.10 -8.77 2.59
N THR A 7 41.31 -8.79 3.15
CA THR A 7 42.01 -7.60 3.61
C THR A 7 42.37 -6.77 2.38
N SER A 8 41.66 -5.66 2.17
CA SER A 8 42.07 -4.65 1.20
C SER A 8 43.34 -3.97 1.71
N GLU A 9 44.46 -4.18 1.01
CA GLU A 9 45.64 -3.32 1.08
C GLU A 9 45.29 -1.92 0.56
N GLU A 10 44.84 -1.05 1.45
CA GLU A 10 45.00 0.40 1.30
C GLU A 10 45.36 0.95 2.67
N ASP A 11 46.64 0.82 3.03
CA ASP A 11 47.24 1.48 4.18
C ASP A 11 47.79 2.83 3.67
N PRO A 12 47.15 3.97 3.97
CA PRO A 12 47.73 5.26 3.61
C PRO A 12 48.89 5.53 4.58
N LEU A 13 50.10 5.40 4.04
CA LEU A 13 51.33 5.98 4.59
C LEU A 13 51.22 7.52 4.60
N ALA A 14 50.34 8.09 5.43
CA ALA A 14 50.22 9.52 5.67
C ALA A 14 49.43 9.81 6.95
N GLY A 15 50.16 10.20 8.02
CA GLY A 15 49.65 11.03 9.13
C GLY A 15 48.56 10.42 10.00
N GLY A 16 48.87 10.15 11.27
CA GLY A 16 47.95 9.64 12.30
C GLY A 16 46.83 10.61 12.71
N GLY A 17 45.97 11.01 11.77
CA GLY A 17 44.63 11.49 12.06
C GLY A 17 43.75 10.28 12.38
N ASN A 18 42.94 10.38 13.44
CA ASN A 18 41.92 9.35 13.68
C ASN A 18 41.06 9.23 12.42
N PRO A 19 40.78 8.01 11.92
CA PRO A 19 39.87 7.86 10.79
C PRO A 19 38.54 8.55 11.14
N PRO A 20 37.92 9.26 10.18
CA PRO A 20 36.64 9.93 10.43
C PRO A 20 35.68 8.94 11.08
N ARG A 21 35.00 9.34 12.15
CA ARG A 21 34.05 8.47 12.83
C ARG A 21 32.94 8.12 11.83
N GLN A 22 32.91 6.87 11.41
CA GLN A 22 31.85 6.34 10.56
C GLN A 22 30.79 5.71 11.45
N LEU A 23 29.59 6.30 11.47
CA LEU A 23 28.41 5.65 12.04
C LEU A 23 27.76 4.84 10.92
N ALA A 24 27.86 3.51 10.98
CA ALA A 24 27.16 2.63 10.05
C ALA A 24 25.87 2.12 10.70
N LEU A 25 24.72 2.47 10.12
CA LEU A 25 23.44 1.85 10.46
C LEU A 25 23.16 0.77 9.42
N GLN A 26 23.00 -0.48 9.86
CA GLN A 26 22.48 -1.56 9.04
C GLN A 26 20.98 -1.64 9.27
N PHE A 27 20.22 -1.59 8.18
CA PHE A 27 18.77 -1.62 8.24
C PHE A 27 18.20 -2.38 7.05
N ASN A 28 17.36 -3.38 7.32
CA ASN A 28 16.62 -4.08 6.29
C ASN A 28 15.45 -3.23 5.80
N ILE A 29 15.56 -2.75 4.55
CA ILE A 29 14.54 -1.87 3.95
C ILE A 29 13.18 -2.56 3.83
N GLU A 30 13.12 -3.89 3.78
CA GLU A 30 11.87 -4.64 3.73
C GLU A 30 11.02 -4.43 4.99
N THR A 31 11.63 -4.05 6.11
CA THR A 31 10.94 -3.62 7.34
C THR A 31 10.03 -2.41 7.08
N LEU A 32 10.47 -1.45 6.26
CA LEU A 32 9.64 -0.29 5.88
C LEU A 32 8.47 -0.73 5.01
N ARG A 33 8.70 -1.63 4.06
CA ARG A 33 7.64 -2.16 3.20
C ARG A 33 6.61 -2.91 4.03
N PHE A 34 7.05 -3.79 4.92
CA PHE A 34 6.17 -4.58 5.79
C PHE A 34 5.31 -3.69 6.68
N TRP A 35 5.92 -2.79 7.46
CA TRP A 35 5.17 -1.90 8.36
C TRP A 35 4.30 -0.90 7.60
N GLY A 36 4.80 -0.39 6.47
CA GLY A 36 4.04 0.49 5.59
C GLY A 36 2.77 -0.17 5.07
N ILE A 37 2.85 -1.41 4.56
CA ILE A 37 1.69 -2.16 4.11
C ILE A 37 0.76 -2.49 5.29
N LEU A 38 1.31 -2.95 6.43
CA LEU A 38 0.51 -3.29 7.61
C LEU A 38 -0.21 -2.11 8.23
N ALA A 39 0.27 -0.87 8.04
CA ALA A 39 -0.40 0.33 8.56
C ALA A 39 -1.82 0.51 8.03
N PHE A 40 -2.22 -0.18 6.96
CA PHE A 40 -3.62 -0.26 6.54
C PHE A 40 -4.52 -0.94 7.58
N LEU A 41 -4.05 -1.96 8.30
CA LEU A 41 -4.88 -2.65 9.30
C LEU A 41 -5.34 -1.73 10.44
N PRO A 42 -4.46 -1.01 11.16
CA PRO A 42 -4.90 -0.08 12.18
C PRO A 42 -5.68 1.10 11.60
N LEU A 43 -5.41 1.53 10.35
CA LEU A 43 -6.23 2.54 9.67
C LEU A 43 -7.66 2.05 9.48
N LEU A 44 -7.84 0.86 8.87
CA LEU A 44 -9.15 0.26 8.63
C LEU A 44 -9.88 0.00 9.95
N ALA A 45 -9.20 -0.58 10.93
CA ALA A 45 -9.79 -0.85 12.25
C ALA A 45 -10.22 0.44 12.95
N THR A 46 -9.37 1.46 13.00
CA THR A 46 -9.69 2.74 13.65
C THR A 46 -10.82 3.45 12.93
N GLY A 47 -10.81 3.48 11.59
CA GLY A 47 -11.85 4.13 10.83
C GLY A 47 -13.21 3.43 10.97
N GLN A 48 -13.23 2.09 10.95
CA GLN A 48 -14.43 1.29 11.23
C GLN A 48 -15.00 1.58 12.61
N LEU A 49 -14.14 1.59 13.66
CA LEU A 49 -14.54 1.91 15.03
C LEU A 49 -15.11 3.34 15.11
N LEU A 50 -14.40 4.33 14.57
CA LEU A 50 -14.83 5.72 14.64
C LEU A 50 -16.12 5.99 13.87
N THR A 51 -16.37 5.27 12.77
CA THR A 51 -17.63 5.41 12.06
C THR A 51 -18.78 4.77 12.80
N HIS A 52 -18.63 3.53 13.30
CA HIS A 52 -19.72 2.85 14.00
C HIS A 52 -20.07 3.51 15.34
N TYR A 53 -19.06 3.99 16.07
CA TYR A 53 -19.26 4.53 17.41
C TYR A 53 -19.32 6.05 17.45
N GLY A 54 -18.65 6.73 16.50
CA GLY A 54 -18.45 8.18 16.54
C GLY A 54 -19.12 8.97 15.41
N ALA A 55 -19.59 8.32 14.33
CA ALA A 55 -20.37 9.02 13.31
C ALA A 55 -21.83 9.15 13.76
N VAL A 56 -22.42 10.27 13.38
CA VAL A 56 -23.86 10.53 13.50
C VAL A 56 -24.43 10.47 12.09
N PHE A 57 -25.27 9.48 11.82
CA PHE A 57 -25.77 9.16 10.47
C PHE A 57 -27.09 8.39 10.60
N PRO A 58 -28.19 8.66 9.88
CA PRO A 58 -28.88 9.95 9.68
C PRO A 58 -29.47 10.49 11.01
N PRO A 59 -30.10 11.70 11.03
CA PRO A 59 -30.53 12.35 12.27
C PRO A 59 -31.72 11.62 12.87
N HIS A 60 -31.47 10.81 13.90
CA HIS A 60 -32.50 10.42 14.85
C HIS A 60 -32.53 11.43 16.00
N ASP A 61 -33.73 11.70 16.53
CA ASP A 61 -33.92 12.68 17.61
C ASP A 61 -33.20 12.28 18.92
N ASP A 62 -32.78 11.02 19.04
CA ASP A 62 -32.02 10.46 20.17
C ASP A 62 -30.76 9.76 19.64
N THR A 63 -29.65 10.50 19.53
CA THR A 63 -28.34 9.92 19.20
C THR A 63 -27.61 9.56 20.48
N SER A 64 -27.30 8.27 20.64
CA SER A 64 -26.52 7.81 21.78
C SER A 64 -25.07 8.31 21.65
N SER A 65 -24.49 8.72 22.79
CA SER A 65 -23.12 9.21 22.81
C SER A 65 -22.12 8.09 22.45
N PHE A 66 -20.94 8.47 21.95
CA PHE A 66 -19.85 7.52 21.64
C PHE A 66 -19.59 6.51 22.76
N TRP A 67 -19.59 6.99 24.01
CA TRP A 67 -19.35 6.19 25.20
C TRP A 67 -20.50 5.25 25.56
N GLU A 68 -21.74 5.65 25.31
CA GLU A 68 -22.90 4.77 25.49
C GLU A 68 -22.89 3.62 24.47
N LYS A 69 -22.49 3.88 23.22
CA LYS A 69 -22.38 2.82 22.21
C LYS A 69 -21.28 1.82 22.56
N ILE A 70 -20.13 2.30 23.04
CA ILE A 70 -18.99 1.43 23.38
C ILE A 70 -19.21 0.63 24.67
N TRP A 71 -19.65 1.28 25.75
CA TRP A 71 -19.71 0.64 27.07
C TRP A 71 -21.07 0.05 27.41
N ASN A 72 -22.15 0.63 26.88
CA ASN A 72 -23.52 0.20 27.19
C ASN A 72 -24.20 -0.51 26.00
N GLY A 73 -23.48 -0.69 24.88
CA GLY A 73 -23.97 -1.43 23.72
C GLY A 73 -25.13 -0.75 22.98
N ALA A 74 -25.23 0.57 23.07
CA ALA A 74 -26.22 1.31 22.27
C ALA A 74 -25.96 1.07 20.76
N PRO A 75 -27.03 0.98 19.94
CA PRO A 75 -26.89 0.70 18.52
C PRO A 75 -26.06 1.78 17.81
N SER A 76 -25.27 1.34 16.82
CA SER A 76 -24.60 2.24 15.90
C SER A 76 -25.64 2.95 15.05
N ASP A 77 -25.47 4.26 14.86
CA ASP A 77 -26.32 5.03 13.94
C ASP A 77 -25.89 4.78 12.48
N PHE A 78 -24.65 4.36 12.24
CA PHE A 78 -24.12 4.13 10.89
C PHE A 78 -24.93 3.09 10.09
N ASP A 79 -25.54 3.55 8.99
CA ASP A 79 -26.20 2.72 7.97
C ASP A 79 -25.36 2.74 6.68
N GLU A 80 -24.63 1.64 6.44
CA GLU A 80 -23.78 1.51 5.26
C GLU A 80 -24.56 1.60 3.94
N THR A 81 -25.86 1.23 3.94
CA THR A 81 -26.71 1.21 2.73
C THR A 81 -27.03 2.60 2.21
N LYS A 82 -26.82 3.61 3.05
CA LYS A 82 -27.00 5.04 2.73
C LYS A 82 -25.74 5.69 2.19
N THR A 83 -24.61 4.97 2.16
CA THR A 83 -23.35 5.51 1.65
C THR A 83 -23.35 5.51 0.12
N TYR A 84 -22.75 6.54 -0.50
CA TYR A 84 -22.65 6.63 -1.97
C TYR A 84 -22.01 5.36 -2.56
N ILE A 85 -20.94 4.86 -1.93
CA ILE A 85 -20.23 3.65 -2.37
C ILE A 85 -21.15 2.42 -2.35
N TYR A 86 -21.94 2.24 -1.29
CA TYR A 86 -22.89 1.12 -1.23
C TYR A 86 -23.98 1.29 -2.28
N GLN A 87 -24.51 2.50 -2.47
CA GLN A 87 -25.55 2.75 -3.48
C GLN A 87 -25.03 2.52 -4.90
N MET A 88 -23.75 2.81 -5.17
CA MET A 88 -23.14 2.54 -6.47
C MET A 88 -22.89 1.04 -6.69
N PHE A 89 -22.31 0.35 -5.72
CA PHE A 89 -21.84 -1.04 -5.91
C PHE A 89 -22.81 -2.11 -5.39
N HIS A 90 -23.79 -1.75 -4.56
CA HIS A 90 -24.78 -2.65 -3.94
C HIS A 90 -24.19 -3.73 -3.01
N PHE A 91 -23.02 -3.46 -2.43
CA PHE A 91 -22.43 -4.29 -1.38
C PHE A 91 -21.54 -3.46 -0.46
N SER A 92 -21.31 -3.99 0.75
CA SER A 92 -20.45 -3.36 1.75
C SER A 92 -19.01 -3.25 1.26
N HIS A 93 -18.41 -2.07 1.42
CA HIS A 93 -17.04 -1.77 1.05
C HIS A 93 -16.30 -1.14 2.25
N PHE A 94 -15.03 -1.47 2.44
CA PHE A 94 -14.26 -0.91 3.57
C PHE A 94 -14.20 0.62 3.57
N CYS A 95 -14.12 1.25 2.39
CA CYS A 95 -14.13 2.71 2.26
C CYS A 95 -15.41 3.36 2.76
N SER A 96 -16.56 2.66 2.73
CA SER A 96 -17.82 3.19 3.27
C SER A 96 -17.70 3.61 4.73
N ALA A 97 -16.80 3.00 5.51
CA ALA A 97 -16.57 3.37 6.90
C ALA A 97 -15.45 4.40 7.11
N LEU A 98 -14.77 4.86 6.06
CA LEU A 98 -13.66 5.81 6.16
C LEU A 98 -14.03 7.21 5.68
N ASP A 99 -15.16 7.35 4.99
CA ASP A 99 -15.53 8.57 4.29
C ASP A 99 -16.26 9.61 5.15
N PHE A 100 -16.53 9.31 6.42
CA PHE A 100 -17.31 10.17 7.32
C PHE A 100 -16.46 10.78 8.44
N ASN A 101 -16.75 12.02 8.82
CA ASN A 101 -16.14 12.59 10.02
C ASN A 101 -16.75 11.95 11.29
N PRO A 102 -15.97 11.65 12.33
CA PRO A 102 -14.53 11.96 12.50
C PRO A 102 -13.56 10.92 11.91
N SER A 103 -14.04 9.75 11.49
CA SER A 103 -13.23 8.64 10.96
C SER A 103 -12.27 9.09 9.85
N LYS A 104 -12.76 9.90 8.92
CA LYS A 104 -11.99 10.44 7.80
C LYS A 104 -10.78 11.26 8.23
N THR A 105 -10.97 12.19 9.17
CA THR A 105 -9.88 13.03 9.69
C THR A 105 -8.80 12.17 10.34
N VAL A 106 -9.19 11.18 11.14
CA VAL A 106 -8.24 10.28 11.78
C VAL A 106 -7.55 9.38 10.76
N SER A 107 -8.28 8.83 9.80
CA SER A 107 -7.73 8.00 8.72
C SER A 107 -6.73 8.77 7.85
N ALA A 108 -6.99 10.06 7.57
CA ALA A 108 -6.06 10.95 6.88
C ALA A 108 -4.74 11.18 7.63
N LEU A 109 -4.75 11.11 8.97
CA LEU A 109 -3.52 11.15 9.77
C LEU A 109 -2.83 9.78 9.78
N LEU A 110 -3.60 8.71 9.94
CA LEU A 110 -3.07 7.35 10.04
C LEU A 110 -2.46 6.84 8.72
N VAL A 111 -2.97 7.28 7.56
CA VAL A 111 -2.42 6.88 6.26
C VAL A 111 -0.96 7.31 6.09
N MET A 112 -0.49 8.32 6.83
CA MET A 112 0.92 8.72 6.80
C MET A 112 1.86 7.61 7.29
N PHE A 113 1.39 6.75 8.20
CA PHE A 113 2.15 5.55 8.64
C PHE A 113 2.25 4.48 7.56
N HIS A 114 1.40 4.52 6.52
CA HIS A 114 1.58 3.74 5.30
C HIS A 114 2.47 4.50 4.30
N THR A 115 2.07 5.72 3.94
CA THR A 115 2.62 6.44 2.78
C THR A 115 4.07 6.84 2.98
N ILE A 116 4.48 7.25 4.18
CA ILE A 116 5.87 7.65 4.43
C ILE A 116 6.80 6.43 4.35
N PRO A 117 6.60 5.32 5.12
CA PRO A 117 7.50 4.17 5.03
C PRO A 117 7.56 3.56 3.64
N ILE A 118 6.44 3.48 2.91
CA ILE A 118 6.40 2.94 1.55
C ILE A 118 7.20 3.81 0.58
N ASN A 119 7.08 5.14 0.65
CA ASN A 119 7.86 6.01 -0.22
C ASN A 119 9.36 5.98 0.10
N VAL A 120 9.73 5.90 1.39
CA VAL A 120 11.13 5.70 1.78
C VAL A 120 11.64 4.36 1.24
N PHE A 121 10.84 3.29 1.33
CA PHE A 121 11.17 2.00 0.73
C PHE A 121 11.38 2.09 -0.78
N VAL A 122 10.48 2.76 -1.52
CA VAL A 122 10.60 2.94 -2.98
C VAL A 122 11.94 3.60 -3.35
N ILE A 123 12.33 4.66 -2.64
CA ILE A 123 13.61 5.34 -2.85
C ILE A 123 14.80 4.41 -2.54
N LEU A 124 14.78 3.75 -1.37
CA LEU A 124 15.88 2.87 -0.98
C LEU A 124 15.97 1.63 -1.87
N HIS A 125 14.84 1.12 -2.37
CA HIS A 125 14.78 0.03 -3.32
C HIS A 125 15.38 0.44 -4.67
N TYR A 126 15.07 1.65 -5.16
CA TYR A 126 15.73 2.21 -6.34
C TYR A 126 17.25 2.22 -6.17
N LEU A 127 17.75 2.75 -5.06
CA LEU A 127 19.20 2.76 -4.78
C LEU A 127 19.77 1.33 -4.70
N ARG A 128 19.06 0.40 -4.06
CA ARG A 128 19.42 -1.02 -3.98
C ARG A 128 19.59 -1.65 -5.36
N VAL A 129 18.67 -1.39 -6.28
CA VAL A 129 18.71 -1.93 -7.66
C VAL A 129 19.82 -1.27 -8.49
N ILE A 130 19.96 0.06 -8.44
CA ILE A 130 20.96 0.78 -9.24
C ILE A 130 22.39 0.47 -8.79
N SER A 131 22.59 0.17 -7.50
CA SER A 131 23.90 -0.23 -6.96
C SER A 131 24.36 -1.64 -7.36
N GLN A 132 23.50 -2.47 -7.98
CA GLN A 132 23.89 -3.80 -8.42
C GLN A 132 24.88 -3.73 -9.59
N THR A 133 25.99 -4.45 -9.51
CA THR A 133 27.03 -4.44 -10.54
C THR A 133 26.84 -5.51 -11.61
N ASP A 134 26.05 -6.55 -11.33
CA ASP A 134 25.79 -7.65 -12.26
C ASP A 134 24.97 -7.17 -13.49
N PRO A 135 25.42 -7.44 -14.73
CA PRO A 135 24.69 -7.12 -15.96
C PRO A 135 23.27 -7.71 -16.05
N ALA A 136 22.98 -8.80 -15.35
CA ALA A 136 21.64 -9.39 -15.30
C ALA A 136 20.58 -8.40 -14.77
N TYR A 137 21.00 -7.38 -14.02
CA TYR A 137 20.14 -6.34 -13.47
C TYR A 137 19.90 -5.17 -14.43
N ASP A 138 20.56 -5.09 -15.59
CA ASP A 138 20.53 -3.87 -16.43
C ASP A 138 19.12 -3.52 -16.91
N ASN A 139 18.32 -4.51 -17.29
CA ASN A 139 16.92 -4.31 -17.66
C ASN A 139 16.08 -3.84 -16.46
N LEU A 140 16.30 -4.41 -15.27
CA LEU A 140 15.62 -3.98 -14.05
C LEU A 140 16.04 -2.56 -13.64
N LYS A 141 17.32 -2.18 -13.81
CA LYS A 141 17.80 -0.82 -13.57
C LYS A 141 17.12 0.18 -14.49
N GLN A 142 16.99 -0.13 -15.78
CA GLN A 142 16.28 0.73 -16.73
C GLN A 142 14.80 0.88 -16.37
N ALA A 143 14.12 -0.24 -16.11
CA ALA A 143 12.72 -0.21 -15.66
C ALA A 143 12.57 0.63 -14.38
N THR A 144 13.45 0.41 -13.40
CA THR A 144 13.40 1.06 -12.10
C THR A 144 13.64 2.57 -12.16
N LYS A 145 14.43 3.08 -13.11
CA LYS A 145 14.54 4.53 -13.38
C LYS A 145 13.22 5.18 -13.82
N ILE A 146 12.37 4.43 -14.50
CA ILE A 146 11.08 4.93 -15.01
C ILE A 146 9.96 4.71 -13.98
N LEU A 147 9.92 3.52 -13.37
CA LEU A 147 8.82 3.14 -12.49
C LEU A 147 8.88 3.82 -11.12
N THR A 148 10.08 4.07 -10.58
CA THR A 148 10.24 4.62 -9.23
C THR A 148 9.62 6.02 -9.08
N PRO A 149 9.86 7.00 -9.98
CA PRO A 149 9.22 8.31 -9.87
C PRO A 149 7.69 8.23 -9.93
N LEU A 150 7.14 7.36 -10.78
CA LEU A 150 5.69 7.15 -10.88
C LEU A 150 5.12 6.58 -9.59
N GLN A 151 5.73 5.51 -9.06
CA GLN A 151 5.33 4.91 -7.78
C GLN A 151 5.38 5.93 -6.65
N PHE A 152 6.45 6.71 -6.55
CA PHE A 152 6.62 7.70 -5.51
C PHE A 152 5.48 8.73 -5.54
N VAL A 153 5.20 9.30 -6.71
CA VAL A 153 4.11 10.28 -6.88
C VAL A 153 2.75 9.64 -6.59
N PHE A 154 2.50 8.43 -7.08
CA PHE A 154 1.21 7.76 -6.92
C PHE A 154 0.93 7.37 -5.45
N TYR A 155 1.92 6.82 -4.74
CA TYR A 155 1.79 6.58 -3.30
C TYR A 155 1.63 7.86 -2.52
N LEU A 156 2.42 8.90 -2.84
CA LEU A 156 2.29 10.19 -2.19
C LEU A 156 0.91 10.82 -2.43
N TYR A 157 0.29 10.60 -3.58
CA TYR A 157 -1.03 11.14 -3.89
C TYR A 157 -2.17 10.41 -3.17
N PHE A 158 -1.92 9.21 -2.63
CA PHE A 158 -2.97 8.36 -2.05
C PHE A 158 -3.76 9.03 -0.91
N TYR A 159 -3.15 9.91 -0.10
CA TYR A 159 -3.88 10.59 0.99
C TYR A 159 -5.11 11.38 0.51
N MET A 160 -5.13 11.79 -0.76
CA MET A 160 -6.25 12.53 -1.36
C MET A 160 -7.56 11.73 -1.34
N VAL A 161 -7.51 10.40 -1.17
CA VAL A 161 -8.70 9.56 -0.96
C VAL A 161 -9.52 10.02 0.25
N PHE A 162 -8.86 10.52 1.30
CA PHE A 162 -9.52 11.05 2.50
C PHE A 162 -9.86 12.54 2.42
N VAL A 163 -9.37 13.24 1.38
CA VAL A 163 -9.70 14.64 1.13
C VAL A 163 -10.96 14.72 0.28
N ASN A 164 -11.03 13.89 -0.77
CA ASN A 164 -12.14 13.83 -1.69
C ASN A 164 -13.12 12.73 -1.24
N SER A 165 -14.04 13.06 -0.33
CA SER A 165 -15.08 12.09 0.06
C SER A 165 -16.15 11.98 -1.02
N PRO A 166 -16.68 10.77 -1.28
CA PRO A 166 -17.83 10.59 -2.16
C PRO A 166 -19.11 11.03 -1.43
N TYR A 167 -19.29 12.35 -1.31
CA TYR A 167 -20.53 12.96 -0.81
C TYR A 167 -21.44 13.37 -1.97
N GLY A 168 -22.73 13.46 -1.68
CA GLY A 168 -23.77 13.80 -2.64
C GLY A 168 -24.65 12.60 -2.96
N ASP A 169 -25.72 12.87 -3.70
CA ASP A 169 -26.67 11.83 -4.11
C ASP A 169 -26.14 11.09 -5.35
N LEU A 170 -26.41 9.78 -5.42
CA LEU A 170 -26.13 8.98 -6.61
C LEU A 170 -26.82 9.60 -7.85
N ASP A 171 -26.16 9.51 -9.00
CA ASP A 171 -26.63 10.03 -10.29
C ASP A 171 -26.80 11.55 -10.37
N THR A 172 -26.20 12.28 -9.42
CA THR A 172 -26.01 13.73 -9.54
C THR A 172 -24.60 14.04 -10.05
N PRO A 173 -24.42 15.13 -10.83
CA PRO A 173 -23.08 15.55 -11.26
C PRO A 173 -22.12 15.81 -10.09
N GLU A 174 -22.64 16.26 -8.94
CA GLU A 174 -21.84 16.49 -7.74
C GLU A 174 -21.35 15.17 -7.14
N GLY A 175 -22.24 14.21 -6.90
CA GLY A 175 -21.88 12.90 -6.36
C GLY A 175 -20.93 12.12 -7.27
N ASP A 176 -21.19 12.14 -8.57
CA ASP A 176 -20.34 11.46 -9.56
C ASP A 176 -18.92 12.08 -9.60
N ASN A 177 -18.81 13.41 -9.60
CA ASN A 177 -17.50 14.07 -9.56
C ASN A 177 -16.77 13.81 -8.24
N ALA A 178 -17.47 13.83 -7.10
CA ALA A 178 -16.90 13.55 -5.80
C ALA A 178 -16.33 12.12 -5.75
N PHE A 179 -17.07 11.14 -6.26
CA PHE A 179 -16.61 9.75 -6.34
C PHE A 179 -15.43 9.57 -7.30
N ILE A 180 -15.44 10.21 -8.48
CA ILE A 180 -14.31 10.14 -9.41
C ILE A 180 -13.03 10.69 -8.75
N LEU A 181 -13.13 11.84 -8.07
CA LEU A 181 -12.01 12.46 -7.37
C LEU A 181 -11.54 11.64 -6.15
N HIS A 182 -12.44 10.90 -5.52
CA HIS A 182 -12.11 9.90 -4.50
C HIS A 182 -11.37 8.69 -5.10
N TYR A 183 -11.83 8.22 -6.26
CA TYR A 183 -11.35 6.99 -6.88
C TYR A 183 -9.96 7.14 -7.54
N ILE A 184 -9.66 8.29 -8.16
CA ILE A 184 -8.37 8.51 -8.84
C ILE A 184 -7.16 8.22 -7.92
N PRO A 185 -7.08 8.78 -6.69
CA PRO A 185 -6.01 8.44 -5.75
C PRO A 185 -5.89 6.94 -5.46
N TYR A 186 -7.02 6.25 -5.34
CA TYR A 186 -7.06 4.81 -5.08
C TYR A 186 -6.54 4.00 -6.27
N LEU A 187 -7.00 4.31 -7.49
CA LEU A 187 -6.50 3.78 -8.76
C LEU A 187 -4.98 3.95 -8.88
N LEU A 188 -4.48 5.15 -8.59
CA LEU A 188 -3.04 5.43 -8.67
C LEU A 188 -2.26 4.62 -7.63
N TRP A 189 -2.78 4.47 -6.41
CA TRP A 189 -2.19 3.61 -5.38
C TRP A 189 -2.15 2.14 -5.81
N GLN A 190 -3.22 1.59 -6.42
CA GLN A 190 -3.24 0.22 -6.94
C GLN A 190 -2.20 0.00 -8.05
N ILE A 191 -2.07 0.98 -8.95
CA ILE A 191 -1.02 0.96 -9.98
C ILE A 191 0.36 0.98 -9.31
N ALA A 192 0.57 1.83 -8.31
CA ALA A 192 1.86 1.89 -7.59
C ALA A 192 2.20 0.55 -6.92
N ALA A 193 1.22 -0.09 -6.28
CA ALA A 193 1.35 -1.43 -5.69
C ALA A 193 1.70 -2.49 -6.72
N LEU A 194 1.05 -2.47 -7.89
CA LEU A 194 1.39 -3.37 -9.00
C LEU A 194 2.82 -3.15 -9.50
N LEU A 195 3.22 -1.89 -9.73
CA LEU A 195 4.56 -1.57 -10.20
C LEU A 195 5.62 -1.98 -9.17
N MET A 196 5.34 -1.80 -7.87
CA MET A 196 6.22 -2.25 -6.80
C MET A 196 6.34 -3.78 -6.81
N ALA A 197 5.22 -4.50 -6.93
CA ALA A 197 5.21 -5.96 -7.01
C ALA A 197 6.08 -6.46 -8.19
N ILE A 198 5.95 -5.84 -9.37
CA ILE A 198 6.76 -6.17 -10.56
C ILE A 198 8.26 -6.02 -10.25
N GLN A 199 8.67 -4.89 -9.69
CA GLN A 199 10.07 -4.65 -9.35
C GLN A 199 10.59 -5.61 -8.28
N GLN A 200 9.81 -5.86 -7.22
CA GLN A 200 10.21 -6.76 -6.14
C GLN A 200 10.35 -8.19 -6.64
N CYS A 201 9.36 -8.73 -7.34
CA CYS A 201 9.43 -10.09 -7.86
C CYS A 201 10.60 -10.25 -8.84
N TRP A 202 10.84 -9.28 -9.72
CA TRP A 202 11.99 -9.32 -10.63
C TRP A 202 13.31 -9.30 -9.85
N PHE A 203 13.44 -8.39 -8.87
CA PHE A 203 14.63 -8.31 -8.02
C PHE A 203 14.89 -9.61 -7.25
N ILE A 204 13.85 -10.19 -6.64
CA ILE A 204 13.92 -11.45 -5.87
C ILE A 204 14.39 -12.61 -6.75
N VAL A 205 13.86 -12.70 -7.97
CA VAL A 205 14.26 -13.75 -8.93
C VAL A 205 15.71 -13.57 -9.36
N LEU A 206 16.15 -12.36 -9.67
CA LEU A 206 17.54 -12.10 -10.06
C LEU A 206 18.53 -12.34 -8.91
N LYS A 207 18.10 -12.11 -7.68
CA LYS A 207 18.92 -12.33 -6.47
C LYS A 207 18.90 -13.77 -5.99
N ASP A 208 18.02 -14.61 -6.54
CA ASP A 208 17.74 -15.97 -6.04
C ASP A 208 17.37 -15.99 -4.55
N ALA A 209 16.58 -14.99 -4.12
CA ALA A 209 16.23 -14.76 -2.72
C ALA A 209 14.75 -15.06 -2.43
N ILE A 210 14.21 -16.12 -3.03
CA ILE A 210 12.81 -16.49 -2.83
C ILE A 210 12.65 -17.02 -1.39
N PRO A 211 11.82 -16.40 -0.54
CA PRO A 211 11.77 -16.70 0.90
C PRO A 211 11.13 -18.05 1.26
N PHE A 212 10.60 -18.78 0.28
CA PHE A 212 9.89 -20.04 0.50
C PHE A 212 10.53 -21.15 -0.35
N GLU A 213 10.99 -22.21 0.29
CA GLU A 213 11.68 -23.34 -0.38
C GLU A 213 10.82 -24.02 -1.46
N TRP A 214 9.49 -24.02 -1.29
CA TRP A 214 8.54 -24.60 -2.25
C TRP A 214 8.19 -23.65 -3.41
N ALA A 215 8.54 -22.37 -3.30
CA ALA A 215 8.23 -21.38 -4.32
C ALA A 215 9.33 -21.35 -5.38
N THR A 216 8.93 -21.23 -6.64
CA THR A 216 9.84 -21.18 -7.79
C THR A 216 9.76 -19.82 -8.47
N PRO A 217 10.78 -19.41 -9.25
CA PRO A 217 10.70 -18.21 -10.08
C PRO A 217 9.45 -18.20 -10.97
N ALA A 218 9.07 -19.35 -11.52
CA ALA A 218 7.87 -19.51 -12.34
C ALA A 218 6.59 -19.17 -11.55
N LEU A 219 6.52 -19.57 -10.27
CA LEU A 219 5.38 -19.26 -9.41
C LEU A 219 5.29 -17.76 -9.11
N LEU A 220 6.41 -17.07 -8.88
CA LEU A 220 6.44 -15.61 -8.69
C LEU A 220 5.93 -14.88 -9.94
N TRP A 221 6.34 -15.32 -11.14
CA TRP A 221 5.83 -14.76 -12.39
C TRP A 221 4.34 -15.05 -12.61
N LYS A 222 3.85 -16.22 -12.19
CA LYS A 222 2.41 -16.53 -12.22
C LYS A 222 1.62 -15.65 -11.26
N TYR A 223 2.13 -15.41 -10.06
CA TYR A 223 1.58 -14.45 -9.13
C TYR A 223 1.50 -13.04 -9.76
N LEU A 224 2.58 -12.57 -10.41
CA LEU A 224 2.59 -11.29 -11.12
C LEU A 224 1.55 -11.23 -12.25
N GLN A 225 1.44 -12.29 -13.04
CA GLN A 225 0.43 -12.38 -14.10
C GLN A 225 -0.99 -12.29 -13.52
N SER A 226 -1.25 -13.01 -12.42
CA SER A 226 -2.55 -13.00 -11.74
C SER A 226 -2.91 -11.63 -11.18
N ILE A 227 -1.98 -10.93 -10.50
CA ILE A 227 -2.26 -9.59 -9.98
C ILE A 227 -2.47 -8.57 -11.11
N VAL A 228 -1.73 -8.65 -12.22
CA VAL A 228 -1.98 -7.78 -13.39
C VAL A 228 -3.40 -7.98 -13.92
N VAL A 229 -3.82 -9.23 -14.13
CA VAL A 229 -5.17 -9.55 -14.63
C VAL A 229 -6.23 -9.05 -13.65
N LEU A 230 -6.02 -9.27 -12.35
CA LEU A 230 -6.95 -8.86 -11.31
C LEU A 230 -7.07 -7.35 -11.20
N VAL A 231 -5.96 -6.61 -11.27
CA VAL A 231 -5.94 -5.15 -11.32
C VAL A 231 -6.70 -4.66 -12.54
N ILE A 232 -6.46 -5.22 -13.74
CA ILE A 232 -7.21 -4.82 -14.95
C ILE A 232 -8.71 -5.10 -14.77
N ALA A 233 -9.07 -6.29 -14.27
CA ALA A 233 -10.47 -6.67 -14.03
C ALA A 233 -11.15 -5.72 -13.01
N TYR A 234 -10.47 -5.38 -11.92
CA TYR A 234 -10.92 -4.42 -10.92
C TYR A 234 -11.19 -3.05 -11.54
N HIS A 235 -10.24 -2.54 -12.35
CA HIS A 235 -10.39 -1.23 -12.97
C HIS A 235 -11.51 -1.19 -14.01
N VAL A 236 -11.62 -2.20 -14.86
CA VAL A 236 -12.72 -2.33 -15.81
C VAL A 236 -14.06 -2.41 -15.07
N PHE A 237 -14.12 -3.17 -13.97
CA PHE A 237 -15.30 -3.26 -13.12
C PHE A 237 -15.69 -1.87 -12.58
N VAL A 238 -14.82 -1.17 -11.86
CA VAL A 238 -15.15 0.14 -11.27
C VAL A 238 -15.45 1.21 -12.33
N ILE A 239 -14.65 1.28 -13.41
CA ILE A 239 -14.87 2.25 -14.49
C ILE A 239 -16.23 2.01 -15.15
N SER A 240 -16.68 0.76 -15.27
CA SER A 240 -18.01 0.46 -15.81
C SER A 240 -19.15 1.07 -14.99
N PHE A 241 -19.01 1.11 -13.65
CA PHE A 241 -19.96 1.81 -12.76
C PHE A 241 -19.87 3.33 -12.90
N ILE A 242 -18.65 3.89 -12.96
CA ILE A 242 -18.44 5.33 -13.18
C ILE A 242 -19.08 5.78 -14.50
N LEU A 243 -18.97 4.97 -15.56
CA LEU A 243 -19.56 5.25 -16.86
C LEU A 243 -21.07 4.93 -16.94
N LYS A 244 -21.69 4.49 -15.84
CA LYS A 244 -23.11 4.10 -15.76
C LYS A 244 -23.48 2.95 -16.72
N ILE A 245 -22.53 2.09 -17.03
CA ILE A 245 -22.71 0.89 -17.87
C ILE A 245 -22.08 -0.30 -17.13
N PRO A 246 -22.61 -0.70 -15.96
CA PRO A 246 -21.99 -1.74 -15.14
C PRO A 246 -21.96 -3.08 -15.90
N ILE A 247 -20.79 -3.72 -15.93
CA ILE A 247 -20.62 -5.01 -16.63
C ILE A 247 -21.33 -6.17 -15.91
N PHE A 248 -21.64 -6.01 -14.62
CA PHE A 248 -22.40 -6.96 -13.82
C PHE A 248 -23.49 -6.20 -13.05
N ASN A 249 -24.70 -6.75 -13.00
CA ASN A 249 -25.70 -6.28 -12.06
C ASN A 249 -25.32 -6.77 -10.65
N THR A 250 -25.01 -5.85 -9.75
CA THR A 250 -24.61 -6.15 -8.37
C THR A 250 -25.74 -6.00 -7.35
N GLU A 251 -26.93 -5.56 -7.78
CA GLU A 251 -28.10 -5.37 -6.91
C GLU A 251 -28.52 -6.68 -6.26
N GLU A 252 -28.54 -7.80 -6.99
CA GLU A 252 -28.94 -9.10 -6.45
C GLU A 252 -28.21 -10.27 -7.14
N GLY A 253 -28.17 -11.42 -6.47
CA GLY A 253 -27.71 -12.68 -7.06
C GLY A 253 -26.18 -12.79 -7.27
N VAL A 254 -25.79 -13.48 -8.35
CA VAL A 254 -24.39 -13.88 -8.60
C VAL A 254 -23.48 -12.68 -8.87
N GLY A 255 -23.97 -11.62 -9.50
CA GLY A 255 -23.17 -10.45 -9.84
C GLY A 255 -22.62 -9.72 -8.62
N ARG A 256 -23.38 -9.67 -7.52
CA ARG A 256 -22.91 -9.14 -6.22
C ARG A 256 -21.69 -9.89 -5.71
N TYR A 257 -21.75 -11.22 -5.68
CA TYR A 257 -20.63 -12.06 -5.22
C TYR A 257 -19.40 -11.94 -6.12
N ILE A 258 -19.60 -11.80 -7.44
CA ILE A 258 -18.50 -11.55 -8.39
C ILE A 258 -17.84 -10.19 -8.09
N GLY A 259 -18.63 -9.14 -7.90
CA GLY A 259 -18.12 -7.81 -7.55
C GLY A 259 -17.30 -7.82 -6.26
N MET A 260 -17.85 -8.44 -5.21
CA MET A 260 -17.13 -8.65 -3.95
C MET A 260 -15.84 -9.45 -4.16
N PHE A 261 -15.89 -10.55 -4.92
CA PHE A 261 -14.70 -11.37 -5.20
C PHE A 261 -13.62 -10.56 -5.91
N ILE A 262 -13.95 -9.76 -6.93
CA ILE A 262 -13.00 -8.92 -7.65
C ILE A 262 -12.35 -7.91 -6.69
N MET A 263 -13.15 -7.21 -5.89
CA MET A 263 -12.65 -6.18 -4.98
C MET A 263 -11.81 -6.74 -3.83
N TYR A 264 -12.29 -7.77 -3.13
CA TYR A 264 -11.59 -8.32 -1.99
C TYR A 264 -10.39 -9.19 -2.38
N SER A 265 -10.43 -9.85 -3.54
CA SER A 265 -9.24 -10.58 -4.02
C SER A 265 -8.11 -9.62 -4.35
N GLU A 266 -8.41 -8.42 -4.87
CA GLU A 266 -7.38 -7.43 -5.17
C GLU A 266 -6.65 -7.02 -3.89
N LEU A 267 -7.37 -6.78 -2.80
CA LEU A 267 -6.77 -6.53 -1.48
C LEU A 267 -5.84 -7.67 -1.04
N VAL A 268 -6.25 -8.92 -1.20
CA VAL A 268 -5.41 -10.07 -0.82
C VAL A 268 -4.13 -10.12 -1.66
N TYR A 269 -4.24 -9.94 -2.98
CA TYR A 269 -3.10 -10.01 -3.87
C TYR A 269 -2.18 -8.78 -3.78
N ALA A 270 -2.71 -7.58 -3.59
CA ALA A 270 -1.94 -6.34 -3.59
C ALA A 270 -1.41 -5.95 -2.20
N VAL A 271 -2.03 -6.43 -1.12
CA VAL A 271 -1.67 -6.05 0.26
C VAL A 271 -1.20 -7.26 1.05
N VAL A 272 -2.03 -8.29 1.19
CA VAL A 272 -1.76 -9.42 2.10
C VAL A 272 -0.54 -10.23 1.64
N ILE A 273 -0.52 -10.68 0.39
CA ILE A 273 0.62 -11.48 -0.13
C ILE A 273 1.92 -10.67 -0.08
N PRO A 274 2.00 -9.41 -0.57
CA PRO A 274 3.18 -8.58 -0.45
C PRO A 274 3.65 -8.35 0.99
N ALA A 275 2.73 -8.20 1.95
CA ALA A 275 3.08 -8.08 3.37
C ALA A 275 3.79 -9.34 3.88
N PHE A 276 3.32 -10.53 3.54
CA PHE A 276 4.00 -11.79 3.88
C PHE A 276 5.40 -11.85 3.27
N PHE A 277 5.55 -11.56 1.97
CA PHE A 277 6.86 -11.53 1.34
C PHE A 277 7.80 -10.51 2.01
N ALA A 278 7.31 -9.29 2.31
CA ALA A 278 8.08 -8.26 2.99
C ALA A 278 8.52 -8.72 4.39
N TYR A 279 7.64 -9.38 5.14
CA TYR A 279 7.97 -9.95 6.44
C TYR A 279 9.12 -10.95 6.34
N TYR A 280 8.99 -12.00 5.52
CA TYR A 280 10.04 -13.02 5.43
C TYR A 280 11.36 -12.44 4.92
N MET A 281 11.32 -11.55 3.92
CA MET A 281 12.55 -10.90 3.44
C MET A 281 13.16 -9.93 4.46
N SER A 282 12.36 -9.37 5.38
CA SER A 282 12.88 -8.56 6.49
C SER A 282 13.70 -9.39 7.49
N GLN A 283 13.43 -10.69 7.58
CA GLN A 283 14.16 -11.60 8.46
C GLN A 283 15.47 -12.12 7.83
N ASP A 284 15.59 -12.06 6.50
CA ASP A 284 16.62 -12.77 5.74
C ASP A 284 17.99 -12.03 5.65
N GLY A 285 18.38 -11.29 6.69
CA GLY A 285 19.71 -10.66 6.83
C GLY A 285 20.15 -9.72 5.69
N ASN A 286 19.25 -9.39 4.76
CA ASN A 286 19.52 -8.63 3.54
C ASN A 286 19.51 -7.12 3.81
N ASP A 287 20.41 -6.70 4.71
CA ASP A 287 20.49 -5.34 5.21
C ASP A 287 21.07 -4.39 4.17
N VAL A 288 20.44 -3.23 4.02
CA VAL A 288 21.10 -2.08 3.39
C VAL A 288 21.96 -1.43 4.47
N ARG A 289 23.27 -1.33 4.21
CA ARG A 289 24.19 -0.61 5.08
C ARG A 289 24.20 0.86 4.68
N ILE A 290 23.63 1.72 5.52
CA ILE A 290 23.74 3.17 5.39
C ILE A 290 24.93 3.62 6.23
N VAL A 291 25.96 4.18 5.59
CA VAL A 291 27.14 4.70 6.27
C VAL A 291 27.04 6.23 6.35
N PHE A 292 26.93 6.75 7.56
CA PHE A 292 27.04 8.17 7.84
C PHE A 292 28.51 8.50 8.13
N ILE A 293 29.08 9.35 7.28
CA ILE A 293 30.44 9.84 7.46
C ILE A 293 30.34 11.16 8.20
N ASP A 294 30.82 11.20 9.45
CA ASP A 294 30.93 12.46 10.19
C ASP A 294 32.13 13.26 9.68
N GLU A 295 31.87 14.23 8.82
CA GLU A 295 32.91 15.13 8.29
C GLU A 295 33.36 16.20 9.30
N SER A 296 32.66 16.35 10.43
CA SER A 296 33.03 17.32 11.48
C SER A 296 34.25 16.90 12.31
N ALA A 297 34.75 15.68 12.07
CA ALA A 297 36.01 15.17 12.62
C ALA A 297 37.26 15.58 11.80
N LYS A 298 37.14 16.52 10.85
CA LYS A 298 38.27 17.14 10.13
C LYS A 298 38.83 18.34 10.89
#